data_AF-A0A818D708-F1
#
_entry.id   AF-A0A818D708-F1
#
_cell.length_a   1.000
_cell.length_b   1.000
_cell.length_c   1.000
_cell.angle_alpha   90.00
_cell.angle_beta   90.00
_cell.angle_gamma   90.00
#
_symmetry.space_group_name_H-M   'P 1'
#
loop_
_entity.id
_entity.type
_entity.pdbx_description
1 polymer ?
#
loop_
_entity_poly.entity_id
_entity_poly.type
_entity_poly.pdbx_seq_one_letter_code
_entity_poly.pdbx_strand_id
1 'polypeptide(L)'
;MKLLYINITYCQIKKEICSSIWTFVDASKSTNSNINDSQRMPIVKQYIKIGTKVIDKILSDFCCTGDQSIIMPNRTYVQIKRIYYNNPQTDFCICGPYVQLKLTNVKQNISSGFILCNAENKTHGISRVFDAQVAIIDCKSIICPDYLTVLHIHSAITEVQLKKLFCLLCFKIDY
;
A
#
# COMPACT_ATOMS: atom_id res chain seq x y z
N MET A 1 10.24 -8.40 29.34
CA MET A 1 11.03 -7.62 28.35
C MET A 1 10.30 -6.30 28.14
N LYS A 2 10.88 -5.14 28.49
CA LYS A 2 10.21 -3.84 28.33
C LYS A 2 10.26 -3.45 26.84
N LEU A 3 9.15 -3.59 26.14
CA LEU A 3 9.00 -3.04 24.80
C LEU A 3 8.79 -1.52 24.94
N LEU A 4 9.69 -0.72 24.37
CA LEU A 4 9.51 0.73 24.30
C LEU A 4 8.56 1.02 23.13
N TYR A 5 7.40 1.60 23.42
CA TYR A 5 6.51 2.12 22.39
C TYR A 5 6.69 3.64 22.32
N ILE A 6 6.90 4.18 21.12
CA ILE A 6 6.93 5.62 20.87
C ILE A 6 5.60 5.94 20.18
N ASN A 7 4.73 6.75 20.79
CA ASN A 7 3.59 7.25 20.02
C ASN A 7 4.03 8.42 19.18
N ILE A 8 3.56 8.36 17.93
CA ILE A 8 3.62 9.46 16.98
C ILE A 8 5.08 9.79 16.69
N THR A 9 5.54 9.24 15.57
CA THR A 9 6.79 9.59 14.94
C THR A 9 6.43 10.29 13.65
N TYR A 10 6.83 11.54 13.51
CA TYR A 10 6.69 12.25 12.24
C TYR A 10 7.74 11.68 11.29
N CYS A 11 7.27 10.92 10.31
CA CYS A 11 8.09 10.21 9.34
C CYS A 11 8.01 10.93 8.00
N GLN A 12 9.17 11.29 7.43
CA GLN A 12 9.27 11.80 6.07
C GLN A 12 9.82 10.72 5.14
N ILE A 13 9.04 10.35 4.12
CA ILE A 13 9.40 9.36 3.12
C ILE A 13 10.11 10.06 1.97
N LYS A 14 11.24 9.49 1.52
CA LYS A 14 11.97 10.04 0.36
C LYS A 14 11.26 9.78 -0.97
N LYS A 15 10.43 8.73 -1.05
CA LYS A 15 9.63 8.37 -2.22
C LYS A 15 8.15 8.62 -1.96
N GLU A 16 7.44 9.08 -2.98
CA GLU A 16 5.99 9.27 -2.92
C GLU A 16 5.26 7.93 -2.73
N ILE A 17 4.39 7.86 -1.73
CA ILE A 17 3.51 6.71 -1.49
C ILE A 17 2.06 7.18 -1.55
N CYS A 18 1.20 6.36 -2.15
CA CYS A 18 -0.22 6.63 -2.19
C CYS A 18 -0.81 6.60 -0.77
N SER A 19 -1.54 7.64 -0.38
CA SER A 19 -2.14 7.76 0.95
C SER A 19 -3.13 6.64 1.26
N SER A 20 -3.71 6.03 0.22
CA SER A 20 -4.67 4.93 0.36
C SER A 20 -4.04 3.65 0.94
N ILE A 21 -2.71 3.51 0.93
CA ILE A 21 -2.06 2.38 1.61
C ILE A 21 -2.22 2.49 3.12
N TRP A 22 -2.22 3.71 3.67
CA TRP A 22 -2.31 3.96 5.10
C TRP A 22 -3.68 3.61 5.63
N THR A 23 -4.73 4.07 4.94
CA THR A 23 -6.12 3.72 5.29
C THR A 23 -6.32 2.21 5.35
N PHE A 24 -5.66 1.45 4.47
CA PHE A 24 -5.72 0.00 4.50
C PHE A 24 -4.94 -0.61 5.69
N VAL A 25 -3.71 -0.16 5.93
CA VAL A 25 -2.89 -0.64 7.07
C VAL A 25 -3.60 -0.39 8.39
N ASP A 26 -4.20 0.80 8.56
CA ASP A 26 -4.94 1.18 9.76
C ASP A 26 -6.26 0.40 9.92
N ALA A 27 -6.91 0.01 8.80
CA ALA A 27 -8.15 -0.75 8.80
C ALA A 27 -7.99 -2.26 9.08
N SER A 28 -6.75 -2.77 9.20
CA SER A 28 -6.46 -4.21 9.43
C SER A 28 -7.05 -4.80 10.72
N LYS A 29 -7.73 -4.00 11.56
CA LYS A 29 -8.51 -4.46 12.72
C LYS A 29 -9.92 -4.94 12.39
N SER A 30 -10.43 -4.71 11.18
CA SER A 30 -11.74 -5.23 10.76
C SER A 30 -11.60 -6.10 9.50
N THR A 31 -11.85 -7.40 9.66
CA THR A 31 -12.09 -8.39 8.59
C THR A 31 -13.36 -8.11 7.77
N ASN A 32 -13.95 -6.92 7.89
CA ASN A 32 -15.12 -6.54 7.12
C ASN A 32 -14.64 -5.85 5.85
N SER A 33 -14.51 -6.63 4.79
CA SER A 33 -14.43 -6.13 3.42
C SER A 33 -15.71 -5.35 3.12
N ASN A 34 -15.69 -4.04 3.36
CA ASN A 34 -16.79 -3.18 2.97
C ASN A 34 -16.83 -3.16 1.45
N ILE A 35 -17.91 -3.71 0.89
CA ILE A 35 -18.17 -3.77 -0.55
C ILE A 35 -18.26 -2.35 -1.16
N ASN A 36 -18.47 -1.31 -0.34
CA ASN A 36 -18.56 0.09 -0.78
C ASN A 36 -17.23 0.86 -0.71
N ASP A 37 -16.12 0.23 -0.31
CA ASP A 37 -14.82 0.91 -0.29
C ASP A 37 -14.20 0.91 -1.68
N SER A 38 -13.59 2.04 -2.09
CA SER A 38 -12.84 2.16 -3.35
C SER A 38 -11.96 0.94 -3.63
N GLN A 39 -11.99 0.40 -4.85
CA GLN A 39 -11.03 -0.62 -5.29
C GLN A 39 -9.59 -0.18 -5.02
N ARG A 40 -8.84 -1.04 -4.31
CA ARG A 40 -7.40 -0.87 -4.06
C ARG A 40 -6.69 -2.22 -4.25
N MET A 41 -5.67 -2.22 -5.08
CA MET A 41 -4.83 -3.38 -5.32
C MET A 41 -3.37 -2.93 -5.40
N PRO A 42 -2.53 -3.22 -4.40
CA PRO A 42 -1.10 -2.99 -4.51
C PRO A 42 -0.52 -3.82 -5.65
N ILE A 43 0.71 -3.52 -6.05
CA ILE A 43 1.42 -4.23 -7.12
C ILE A 43 2.64 -4.88 -6.48
N VAL A 44 2.59 -6.21 -6.33
CA VAL A 44 3.73 -7.02 -5.86
C VAL A 44 4.64 -7.41 -7.02
N LYS A 45 4.08 -7.83 -8.15
CA LYS A 45 4.84 -8.26 -9.33
C LYS A 45 4.29 -7.67 -10.62
N GLN A 46 5.19 -7.38 -11.55
CA GLN A 46 4.87 -6.90 -12.89
C GLN A 46 5.61 -7.66 -13.98
N TYR A 47 4.95 -7.85 -15.12
CA TYR A 47 5.53 -8.46 -16.33
C TYR A 47 5.18 -7.60 -17.53
N ILE A 48 6.19 -7.11 -18.26
CA ILE A 48 6.01 -6.13 -19.36
C ILE A 48 6.09 -6.79 -20.75
N LYS A 49 6.69 -7.99 -20.86
CA LYS A 49 7.09 -8.59 -22.16
C LYS A 49 5.94 -8.88 -23.16
N ILE A 50 4.69 -9.09 -22.70
CA ILE A 50 3.53 -9.42 -23.58
C ILE A 50 2.30 -8.61 -23.12
N GLY A 51 2.49 -7.29 -23.07
CA GLY A 51 1.60 -6.35 -22.39
C GLY A 51 1.80 -6.38 -20.87
N THR A 52 1.35 -5.33 -20.20
CA THR A 52 1.59 -5.15 -18.77
C THR A 52 0.64 -6.05 -17.97
N LYS A 53 1.20 -7.05 -17.30
CA LYS A 53 0.48 -7.87 -16.32
C LYS A 53 0.94 -7.50 -14.92
N VAL A 54 0.00 -7.32 -14.01
CA VAL A 54 0.26 -7.07 -12.58
C VAL A 54 -0.37 -8.17 -11.75
N ILE A 55 0.28 -8.57 -10.67
CA ILE A 55 -0.19 -9.63 -9.77
C ILE A 55 -0.16 -9.13 -8.34
N ASP A 56 -1.29 -9.24 -7.66
CA ASP A 56 -1.42 -9.02 -6.22
C ASP A 56 -2.80 -9.44 -5.70
N LYS A 57 -3.00 -9.27 -4.39
CA LYS A 57 -4.27 -9.41 -3.70
C LYS A 57 -5.10 -8.13 -3.81
N ILE A 58 -6.40 -8.29 -4.03
CA ILE A 58 -7.34 -7.17 -3.98
C ILE A 58 -7.75 -6.93 -2.54
N LEU A 59 -7.59 -5.68 -2.12
CA LEU A 59 -7.70 -5.26 -0.73
C LEU A 59 -9.07 -4.68 -0.37
N SER A 60 -9.75 -4.09 -1.36
CA SER A 60 -11.09 -3.54 -1.19
C SER A 60 -11.84 -3.59 -2.51
N ASP A 61 -13.17 -3.68 -2.43
CA ASP A 61 -14.10 -3.72 -3.56
C ASP A 61 -14.07 -5.00 -4.42
N PHE A 62 -14.75 -4.92 -5.56
CA PHE A 62 -14.62 -5.81 -6.70
C PHE A 62 -13.81 -5.16 -7.83
N CYS A 63 -13.39 -5.98 -8.79
CA CYS A 63 -12.77 -5.56 -10.04
C CYS A 63 -13.55 -6.16 -11.21
N CYS A 64 -13.86 -5.37 -12.23
CA CYS A 64 -14.49 -5.84 -13.46
C CYS A 64 -13.59 -5.62 -14.67
N THR A 65 -13.73 -6.50 -15.65
CA THR A 65 -13.08 -6.34 -16.94
C THR A 65 -13.70 -5.14 -17.67
N GLY A 66 -12.86 -4.23 -18.16
CA GLY A 66 -13.28 -2.99 -18.81
C GLY A 66 -13.12 -1.75 -17.93
N ASP A 67 -12.99 -1.92 -16.61
CA ASP A 67 -12.91 -0.81 -15.66
C ASP A 67 -11.70 0.11 -15.92
N GLN A 68 -11.92 1.39 -15.67
CA GLN A 68 -10.86 2.39 -15.66
C GLN A 68 -10.26 2.49 -14.27
N SER A 69 -8.94 2.41 -14.21
CA SER A 69 -8.18 2.48 -12.97
C SER A 69 -7.03 3.48 -13.10
N ILE A 70 -6.51 3.93 -11.98
CA ILE A 70 -5.35 4.80 -11.90
C ILE A 70 -4.25 4.11 -11.08
N ILE A 71 -3.03 4.16 -11.59
CA ILE A 71 -1.84 3.66 -10.88
C ILE A 71 -1.17 4.82 -10.17
N MET A 72 -1.05 4.68 -8.85
CA MET A 72 -0.38 5.61 -7.95
C MET A 72 1.00 5.07 -7.56
N PRO A 73 2.00 5.93 -7.28
CA PRO A 73 1.93 7.39 -7.15
C PRO A 73 1.94 8.16 -8.49
N ASN A 74 2.31 7.51 -9.60
CA ASN A 74 2.51 8.15 -10.91
C ASN A 74 1.27 8.78 -11.57
N ARG A 75 0.06 8.58 -11.01
CA ARG A 75 -1.22 9.00 -11.58
C ARG A 75 -1.40 8.59 -13.04
N THR A 76 -1.03 7.35 -13.36
CA THR A 76 -1.17 6.81 -14.72
C THR A 76 -2.52 6.13 -14.87
N TYR A 77 -3.40 6.68 -15.72
CA TYR A 77 -4.67 6.05 -16.07
C TYR A 77 -4.45 4.82 -16.94
N VAL A 78 -5.09 3.71 -16.55
CA VAL A 78 -5.00 2.40 -17.19
C VAL A 78 -6.39 1.78 -17.28
N GLN A 79 -6.53 0.77 -18.12
CA GLN A 79 -7.78 0.01 -18.21
C GLN A 79 -7.52 -1.47 -17.94
N ILE A 80 -8.40 -2.11 -17.19
CA ILE A 80 -8.34 -3.54 -16.92
C ILE A 80 -8.87 -4.28 -18.16
N LYS A 81 -7.98 -4.92 -18.93
CA LYS A 81 -8.37 -5.64 -20.14
C LYS A 81 -8.84 -7.06 -19.87
N ARG A 82 -8.21 -7.76 -18.92
CA ARG A 82 -8.55 -9.13 -18.52
C ARG A 82 -8.15 -9.38 -17.07
N ILE A 83 -8.97 -10.17 -16.39
CA ILE A 83 -8.70 -10.66 -15.05
C ILE A 83 -8.44 -12.17 -15.14
N TYR A 84 -7.43 -12.66 -14.42
CA TYR A 84 -7.14 -14.08 -14.29
C TYR A 84 -7.12 -14.45 -12.81
N TYR A 85 -7.94 -15.40 -12.42
CA TYR A 85 -7.99 -15.96 -11.07
C TYR A 85 -7.70 -17.45 -11.14
N ASN A 86 -6.62 -17.92 -10.50
CA ASN A 86 -6.15 -19.32 -10.53
C ASN A 86 -5.91 -19.90 -11.93
N ASN A 87 -5.58 -19.06 -12.91
CA ASN A 87 -5.33 -19.34 -14.34
C ASN A 87 -6.50 -19.16 -15.32
N PRO A 88 -7.77 -19.55 -15.06
CA PRO A 88 -8.86 -19.18 -15.97
C PRO A 88 -9.07 -17.66 -15.98
N GLN A 89 -9.55 -17.18 -17.13
CA GLN A 89 -10.01 -15.80 -17.27
C GLN A 89 -11.37 -15.66 -16.59
N THR A 90 -11.56 -14.59 -15.84
CA THR A 90 -12.86 -14.23 -15.23
C THR A 90 -13.24 -12.81 -15.62
N ASP A 91 -14.53 -12.52 -15.63
CA ASP A 91 -15.04 -11.18 -16.00
C ASP A 91 -15.01 -10.21 -14.82
N PHE A 92 -15.10 -10.74 -13.60
CA PHE A 92 -14.98 -9.98 -12.37
C PHE A 92 -14.22 -10.76 -11.29
N CYS A 93 -13.87 -10.05 -10.24
CA CYS A 93 -13.26 -10.59 -9.04
C CYS A 93 -13.69 -9.78 -7.81
N ILE A 94 -13.67 -10.38 -6.62
CA ILE A 94 -13.98 -9.68 -5.36
C ILE A 94 -12.72 -9.52 -4.51
N CYS A 95 -12.81 -8.78 -3.41
CA CYS A 95 -11.75 -8.63 -2.40
C CYS A 95 -11.29 -9.97 -1.82
N GLY A 96 -9.98 -10.11 -1.54
CA GLY A 96 -9.41 -11.30 -0.88
C GLY A 96 -8.47 -12.19 -1.73
N PRO A 97 -8.80 -12.57 -2.97
CA PRO A 97 -7.98 -13.43 -3.79
C PRO A 97 -6.76 -12.72 -4.37
N TYR A 98 -5.71 -13.49 -4.62
CA TYR A 98 -4.62 -13.08 -5.50
C TYR A 98 -5.07 -13.24 -6.95
N VAL A 99 -5.01 -12.15 -7.72
CA VAL A 99 -5.40 -12.13 -9.13
C VAL A 99 -4.28 -11.59 -9.99
N GLN A 100 -4.26 -12.02 -11.25
CA GLN A 100 -3.41 -11.46 -12.28
C GLN A 100 -4.27 -10.59 -13.20
N LEU A 101 -3.97 -9.30 -13.25
CA LEU A 101 -4.63 -8.35 -14.13
C LEU A 101 -3.76 -8.07 -15.35
N LYS A 102 -4.38 -8.07 -16.53
CA LYS A 102 -3.76 -7.55 -17.75
C LYS A 102 -4.25 -6.12 -17.99
N LEU A 103 -3.33 -5.18 -18.01
CA LEU A 103 -3.61 -3.75 -18.15
C LEU A 103 -3.32 -3.28 -19.58
N THR A 104 -4.07 -2.29 -20.02
CA THR A 104 -3.82 -1.50 -21.22
C THR A 104 -3.59 -0.03 -20.89
N ASN A 105 -2.99 0.70 -21.83
CA ASN A 105 -2.67 2.14 -21.71
C ASN A 105 -1.65 2.49 -20.61
N VAL A 106 -0.79 1.54 -20.24
CA VAL A 106 0.34 1.80 -19.34
C VAL A 106 1.41 2.62 -20.09
N LYS A 107 1.41 3.94 -19.87
CA LYS A 107 2.36 4.87 -20.50
C LYS A 107 3.70 4.97 -19.75
N GLN A 108 3.65 4.89 -18.42
CA GLN A 108 4.82 5.07 -17.55
C GLN A 108 5.26 3.74 -16.93
N ASN A 109 6.51 3.68 -16.49
CA ASN A 109 7.03 2.51 -15.80
C ASN A 109 6.31 2.32 -14.46
N ILE A 110 5.72 1.14 -14.30
CA ILE A 110 5.17 0.67 -13.03
C ILE A 110 6.32 0.02 -12.24
N SER A 111 6.18 -0.11 -10.92
CA SER A 111 7.13 -0.82 -10.08
C SER A 111 6.42 -1.49 -8.90
N SER A 112 7.10 -2.42 -8.23
CA SER A 112 6.62 -2.97 -6.96
C SER A 112 6.38 -1.85 -5.94
N GLY A 113 5.31 -1.95 -5.17
CA GLY A 113 4.88 -0.93 -4.21
C GLY A 113 3.98 0.16 -4.78
N PHE A 114 3.69 0.14 -6.08
CA PHE A 114 2.64 0.98 -6.67
C PHE A 114 1.27 0.40 -6.35
N ILE A 115 0.23 1.22 -6.43
CA ILE A 115 -1.14 0.81 -6.10
C ILE A 115 -2.05 1.15 -7.27
N LEU A 116 -2.80 0.15 -7.72
CA LEU A 116 -3.91 0.30 -8.63
C LEU A 116 -5.15 0.69 -7.82
N CYS A 117 -5.78 1.79 -8.20
CA CYS A 117 -6.97 2.33 -7.56
C CYS A 117 -8.07 2.56 -8.60
N ASN A 118 -9.33 2.64 -8.17
CA ASN A 118 -10.41 3.09 -9.05
C ASN A 118 -10.17 4.55 -9.51
N ALA A 119 -10.40 4.85 -10.79
CA ALA A 119 -10.20 6.19 -11.34
C ALA A 119 -11.21 7.22 -10.81
N GLU A 120 -12.40 6.78 -10.38
CA GLU A 120 -13.48 7.67 -9.93
C GLU A 120 -13.23 8.28 -8.54
N ASN A 121 -12.37 7.65 -7.73
CA ASN A 121 -12.18 8.07 -6.36
C ASN A 121 -11.13 9.19 -6.23
N LYS A 122 -11.59 10.35 -5.74
CA LYS A 122 -10.79 11.56 -5.53
C LYS A 122 -9.87 11.49 -4.29
N THR A 123 -9.93 10.41 -3.51
CA THR A 123 -9.22 10.25 -2.23
C THR A 123 -7.82 9.66 -2.34
N HIS A 124 -7.32 9.45 -3.57
CA HIS A 124 -5.96 8.99 -3.81
C HIS A 124 -4.97 10.15 -3.70
N GLY A 125 -4.71 10.56 -2.46
CA GLY A 125 -3.63 11.49 -2.13
C GLY A 125 -2.28 10.81 -2.30
N ILE A 126 -1.24 11.62 -2.48
CA ILE A 126 0.14 11.17 -2.30
C ILE A 126 0.60 11.83 -1.01
N SER A 127 1.07 11.04 -0.05
CA SER A 127 1.69 11.59 1.14
C SER A 127 3.16 11.23 1.19
N ARG A 128 3.97 12.23 1.53
CA ARG A 128 5.40 12.07 1.82
C ARG A 128 5.68 12.16 3.32
N VAL A 129 4.66 12.49 4.12
CA VAL A 129 4.78 12.75 5.55
C VAL A 129 3.61 12.10 6.27
N PHE A 130 3.89 11.36 7.34
CA PHE A 130 2.86 10.76 8.17
C PHE A 130 3.32 10.66 9.61
N ASP A 131 2.36 10.68 10.51
CA ASP A 131 2.57 10.37 11.91
C ASP A 131 2.24 8.89 12.16
N ALA A 132 3.12 8.17 12.86
CA ALA A 132 2.89 6.77 13.18
C ALA A 132 3.32 6.39 14.60
N GLN A 133 2.59 5.46 15.21
CA GLN A 133 3.01 4.81 16.44
C GLN A 133 3.98 3.68 16.13
N VAL A 134 5.15 3.66 16.76
CA VAL A 134 6.19 2.66 16.51
C VAL A 134 6.55 1.95 17.81
N ALA A 135 6.62 0.63 17.77
CA ALA A 135 7.15 -0.20 18.84
C ALA A 135 8.60 -0.56 18.53
N ILE A 136 9.52 -0.28 19.45
CA ILE A 136 10.92 -0.67 19.33
C ILE A 136 11.09 -2.00 20.06
N ILE A 137 11.37 -3.06 19.28
CA ILE A 137 11.58 -4.41 19.80
C ILE A 137 13.02 -4.61 20.20
N ASP A 138 13.94 -4.37 19.27
CA ASP A 138 15.37 -4.44 19.48
C ASP A 138 16.04 -3.35 18.65
N CYS A 139 16.92 -2.57 19.29
CA CYS A 139 17.66 -1.52 18.62
C CYS A 139 19.06 -1.43 19.23
N LYS A 140 20.08 -1.62 18.38
CA LYS A 140 21.49 -1.56 18.80
C LYS A 140 22.02 -0.14 18.96
N SER A 141 21.28 0.87 18.48
CA SER A 141 21.70 2.28 18.47
C SER A 141 20.60 3.18 19.00
N ILE A 142 20.96 4.41 19.37
CA ILE A 142 20.02 5.41 19.86
C ILE A 142 19.21 5.95 18.68
N ILE A 143 17.88 5.95 18.81
CA ILE A 143 16.97 6.57 17.84
C ILE A 143 16.74 8.03 18.26
N CYS A 144 17.06 8.95 17.36
CA CYS A 144 16.92 10.39 17.54
C CYS A 144 16.21 11.02 16.33
N PRO A 145 15.79 12.30 16.41
CA PRO A 145 15.43 13.06 15.21
C PRO A 145 16.52 12.95 14.12
N ASP A 146 16.07 12.92 12.87
CA ASP A 146 16.82 12.66 11.66
C ASP A 146 17.42 11.26 11.52
N TYR A 147 17.03 10.30 12.37
CA TYR A 147 17.37 8.89 12.17
C TYR A 147 16.84 8.37 10.83
N LEU A 148 17.75 7.77 10.04
CA LEU A 148 17.44 7.19 8.75
C LEU A 148 17.22 5.69 8.90
N THR A 149 16.11 5.20 8.35
CA THR A 149 15.78 3.78 8.34
C THR A 149 15.03 3.40 7.07
N VAL A 150 14.86 2.10 6.86
CA VAL A 150 14.06 1.56 5.76
C VAL A 150 12.68 1.22 6.29
N LEU A 151 11.67 1.78 5.62
CA LEU A 151 10.27 1.51 5.87
C LEU A 151 9.77 0.48 4.86
N HIS A 152 9.23 -0.61 5.38
CA HIS A 152 8.57 -1.65 4.60
C HIS A 152 7.06 -1.51 4.81
N ILE A 153 6.33 -1.18 3.74
CA ILE A 153 4.86 -1.10 3.75
C ILE A 153 4.34 -1.98 2.61
N HIS A 154 3.69 -3.09 2.96
CA HIS A 154 3.24 -4.10 1.98
C HIS A 154 4.40 -4.51 1.04
N SER A 155 4.29 -4.21 -0.26
CA SER A 155 5.30 -4.48 -1.29
C SER A 155 6.20 -3.28 -1.61
N ALA A 156 5.96 -2.14 -0.95
CA ALA A 156 6.78 -0.95 -1.06
C ALA A 156 7.91 -0.98 -0.02
N ILE A 157 9.12 -0.70 -0.50
CA ILE A 157 10.32 -0.56 0.34
C ILE A 157 10.89 0.83 0.03
N THR A 158 11.01 1.66 1.05
CA THR A 158 11.42 3.05 0.88
C THR A 158 12.24 3.53 2.07
N GLU A 159 13.24 4.36 1.80
CA GLU A 159 13.94 5.08 2.86
C GLU A 159 13.01 6.12 3.50
N VAL A 160 13.04 6.15 4.83
CA VAL A 160 12.30 7.11 5.65
C VAL A 160 13.25 7.79 6.62
N GLN A 161 12.96 9.05 6.93
CA GLN A 161 13.66 9.84 7.94
C GLN A 161 12.68 10.19 9.05
N LEU A 162 13.04 9.86 10.29
CA LEU A 162 12.25 10.24 11.45
C LEU A 162 12.55 11.71 11.76
N LYS A 163 11.61 12.64 11.55
CA LYS A 163 11.86 14.06 11.84
C LYS A 163 11.62 14.43 13.27
N LYS A 164 10.63 13.81 13.91
CA LYS A 164 10.24 14.16 15.27
C LYS A 164 9.73 12.94 16.01
N LEU A 165 10.19 12.80 17.25
CA LEU A 165 9.69 11.84 18.23
C LEU A 165 8.83 12.65 19.20
N PHE A 166 7.52 12.38 19.25
CA PHE A 166 6.61 13.20 20.04
C PHE A 166 6.56 12.78 21.50
N CYS A 167 6.26 11.50 21.78
CA CYS A 167 6.19 11.02 23.16
C CYS A 167 6.50 9.52 23.28
N LEU A 168 6.95 9.13 24.47
CA LEU A 168 7.15 7.74 24.85
C LEU A 168 5.88 7.21 25.53
N LEU A 169 5.39 6.06 25.07
CA LEU A 169 4.31 5.33 25.70
C LEU A 169 4.82 4.08 26.40
N CYS A 170 4.40 3.92 27.65
CA CYS A 170 4.59 2.70 28.40
C CYS A 170 3.31 1.85 28.28
N PHE A 171 3.35 0.77 27.51
CA PHE A 171 2.34 -0.28 27.59
C PHE A 171 2.80 -1.34 28.59
N LYS A 172 1.96 -1.64 29.57
CA LYS A 172 2.06 -2.90 30.31
C LYS A 172 1.50 -3.99 29.42
N ILE A 173 2.35 -4.94 29.04
CA ILE A 173 1.89 -6.19 28.45
C ILE A 173 1.71 -7.13 29.63
N ASP A 174 0.47 -7.26 30.08
CA ASP A 174 0.11 -8.29 31.05
C ASP A 174 0.11 -9.62 30.29
N TYR A 175 0.97 -10.55 30.71
CA TYR A 175 1.07 -11.90 30.17
C TYR A 175 0.08 -12.84 30.86
#